data_AF-A0A7V9RM76-F1
#
_entry.id   AF-A0A7V9RM76-F1
#
_cell.length_a   1.000
_cell.length_b   1.000
_cell.length_c   1.000
_cell.angle_alpha   90.00
_cell.angle_beta   90.00
_cell.angle_gamma   90.00
#
_symmetry.space_group_name_H-M   'P 1'
#
loop_
_entity.id
_entity.type
_entity.pdbx_description
1 polymer ?
#
loop_
_entity_poly.entity_id
_entity_poly.type
_entity_poly.pdbx_seq_one_letter_code
_entity_poly.pdbx_strand_id
1 'polypeptide(L)' 'MTRYPVFTLLERVWDLRENLSAYDASYVAVAELLNCPLMTADARLSRVPGVRCSITVVPR' A
#
# COMPACT_ATOMS: atom_id res chain seq x y z
N MET A 1 11.46 -11.41 -12.45
CA MET A 1 10.33 -11.05 -11.56
C MET A 1 10.82 -11.20 -10.12
N THR A 2 10.94 -10.09 -9.39
CA THR A 2 11.36 -10.08 -7.97
C THR A 2 10.13 -10.22 -7.08
N ARG A 3 10.17 -11.08 -6.06
CA ARG A 3 9.10 -11.24 -5.08
C ARG A 3 9.55 -10.64 -3.75
N TYR A 4 8.64 -9.93 -3.09
CA TYR A 4 8.89 -9.36 -1.76
C TYR A 4 8.20 -10.22 -0.69
N PRO A 5 8.94 -10.71 0.32
CA PRO A 5 8.35 -11.52 1.38
C PRO A 5 7.46 -10.66 2.28
N VAL A 6 6.25 -11.13 2.59
CA VAL A 6 5.30 -10.36 3.41
C VAL A 6 5.79 -10.13 4.84
N PHE A 7 6.61 -11.04 5.38
CA PHE A 7 7.08 -10.99 6.76
C PHE A 7 7.82 -9.69 7.10
N THR A 8 8.59 -9.12 6.16
CA THR A 8 9.31 -7.86 6.35
C THR A 8 8.40 -6.63 6.30
N LEU A 9 7.15 -6.80 5.85
CA LEU A 9 6.15 -5.74 5.73
C LEU A 9 5.16 -5.74 6.90
N LEU A 10 5.14 -6.80 7.73
CA LEU A 10 4.08 -7.01 8.72
C LEU A 10 3.93 -5.88 9.73
N GLU A 11 5.04 -5.31 10.21
CA GLU A 11 5.00 -4.15 11.10
C GLU A 11 4.26 -2.98 10.45
N ARG A 12 4.61 -2.66 9.20
CA ARG A 12 3.97 -1.57 8.48
C ARG A 12 2.52 -1.87 8.10
N VAL A 13 2.22 -3.12 7.75
CA VAL A 13 0.85 -3.58 7.52
C VAL A 13 0.00 -3.41 8.79
N TRP A 14 0.58 -3.71 9.95
CA TRP A 14 -0.09 -3.57 11.24
C TRP A 14 -0.36 -2.11 11.63
N ASP A 15 0.53 -1.18 11.30
CA ASP A 15 0.32 0.25 11.50
C ASP A 15 -0.89 0.79 10.73
N LEU A 16 -1.17 0.22 9.55
CA LEU A 16 -2.23 0.67 8.64
C LEU A 16 -3.60 0.04 8.93
N ARG A 17 -3.68 -0.89 9.88
CA ARG A 17 -4.86 -1.76 10.12
C ARG A 17 -6.16 -1.01 10.43
N GLU A 18 -6.08 0.21 10.98
CA GLU A 18 -7.26 1.00 11.32
C GLU A 18 -7.99 1.52 10.07
N ASN A 19 -7.30 1.61 8.93
CA ASN A 19 -7.85 2.18 7.69
C ASN A 19 -7.86 1.21 6.50
N LEU A 20 -7.07 0.14 6.55
CA LEU A 20 -6.85 -0.78 5.43
C LEU A 20 -7.03 -2.23 5.81
N SER A 21 -7.54 -3.02 4.86
CA SER A 21 -7.44 -4.47 4.92
C SER A 21 -5.97 -4.89 4.89
N ALA A 22 -5.64 -6.06 5.45
CA ALA A 22 -4.27 -6.58 5.39
C ALA A 22 -3.76 -6.72 3.94
N TYR A 23 -4.66 -7.01 3.00
CA TYR A 23 -4.34 -7.11 1.57
C TYR A 23 -3.91 -5.75 1.00
N ASP A 24 -4.73 -4.72 1.18
CA ASP A 24 -4.44 -3.37 0.68
C ASP A 24 -3.22 -2.76 1.36
N ALA A 25 -3.11 -2.95 2.68
CA ALA A 25 -1.96 -2.52 3.45
C ALA A 25 -0.66 -3.18 2.98
N SER A 26 -0.70 -4.42 2.48
CA SER A 26 0.48 -5.11 1.92
C SER A 26 0.98 -4.44 0.64
N TYR A 27 0.08 -4.01 -0.24
CA TYR A 27 0.44 -3.27 -1.46
C TYR A 27 0.95 -1.87 -1.15
N VAL A 28 0.36 -1.19 -0.16
CA VAL A 28 0.88 0.09 0.32
C VAL A 28 2.26 -0.07 0.94
N ALA A 29 2.44 -1.06 1.82
CA ALA A 29 3.71 -1.29 2.50
C ALA A 29 4.85 -1.64 1.53
N VAL A 30 4.60 -2.43 0.49
CA VAL A 30 5.64 -2.71 -0.52
C VAL A 30 5.93 -1.49 -1.38
N ALA A 31 4.93 -0.67 -1.74
CA ALA A 31 5.16 0.56 -2.50
C ALA A 31 5.98 1.57 -1.69
N GLU A 32 5.69 1.71 -0.39
CA GLU A 32 6.49 2.51 0.54
C GLU A 32 7.92 1.98 0.67
N LEU A 33 8.12 0.66 0.84
CA LEU A 33 9.44 0.03 0.92
C LEU A 33 10.29 0.32 -0.33
N LEU A 34 9.65 0.33 -1.50
CA LEU A 34 10.30 0.57 -2.78
C LEU A 34 10.39 2.05 -3.17
N ASN A 35 9.88 2.95 -2.33
CA ASN A 35 9.78 4.37 -2.63
C ASN A 35 9.15 4.65 -4.00
N CYS A 36 8.11 3.90 -4.36
CA CYS A 36 7.42 4.03 -5.64
C CYS A 36 5.92 4.34 -5.49
N PRO A 37 5.26 4.89 -6.52
CA PRO A 37 3.82 5.08 -6.51
C PRO A 37 3.06 3.75 -6.54
N LEU A 38 1.98 3.66 -5.77
CA LEU A 38 1.01 2.57 -5.87
C LEU A 38 -0.04 2.89 -6.95
N MET A 39 -0.03 2.13 -8.05
CA MET A 39 -1.10 2.16 -9.03
C MET A 39 -2.27 1.27 -8.60
N THR A 40 -3.50 1.77 -8.68
CA THR A 40 -4.69 1.01 -8.30
C THR A 40 -5.93 1.46 -9.06
N ALA A 41 -6.88 0.55 -9.26
CA ALA A 41 -8.23 0.89 -9.73
C ALA A 41 -9.17 1.29 -8.58
N ASP A 42 -8.79 1.02 -7.32
CA ASP A 42 -9.58 1.41 -6.17
C ASP A 42 -9.24 2.85 -5.72
N ALA A 43 -10.11 3.78 -6.10
CA ALA A 43 -9.97 5.18 -5.74
C ALA A 43 -9.97 5.45 -4.23
N ARG A 44 -10.50 4.54 -3.41
CA ARG A 44 -10.56 4.72 -1.94
C ARG A 44 -9.18 4.78 -1.32
N LEU A 45 -8.21 4.03 -1.86
CA LEU A 45 -6.84 3.98 -1.36
C LEU A 45 -6.16 5.37 -1.37
N SER A 46 -6.47 6.20 -2.37
CA SER A 46 -5.91 7.56 -2.50
C SER A 46 -6.24 8.51 -1.34
N ARG A 47 -7.20 8.16 -0.49
CA ARG A 47 -7.69 9.00 0.61
C ARG A 47 -7.30 8.48 1.99
N VAL A 48 -6.53 7.40 2.05
CA VAL A 48 -6.19 6.71 3.29
C VAL A 48 -5.16 7.54 4.06
N PRO A 49 -5.46 7.95 5.30
CA PRO A 49 -4.51 8.71 6.10
C PRO A 49 -3.32 7.82 6.51
N GLY A 50 -2.15 8.44 6.65
CA GLY A 50 -0.96 7.77 7.15
C GLY A 50 -0.19 6.96 6.10
N VAL A 51 -0.63 6.91 4.84
CA VAL A 51 0.16 6.35 3.73
C VAL A 51 1.29 7.30 3.34
N ARG A 52 2.48 6.75 3.11
CA ARG A 52 3.71 7.51 2.79
C ARG A 52 4.08 7.47 1.31
N CYS A 53 3.50 6.56 0.52
CA CYS A 53 3.72 6.51 -0.93
C CYS A 53 2.63 7.31 -1.68
N SER A 54 2.97 7.83 -2.86
CA SER A 54 1.97 8.40 -3.76
C SER A 54 1.04 7.30 -4.27
N ILE A 55 -0.24 7.62 -4.47
CA ILE A 55 -1.23 6.68 -5.04
C ILE A 55 -1.76 7.24 -6.35
N THR A 56 -1.66 6.44 -7.40
CA THR A 56 -2.18 6.78 -8.73
C THR A 56 -3.39 5.92 -9.04
N VAL A 57 -4.55 6.56 -9.19
CA VAL A 57 -5.79 5.88 -9.56
C VAL A 57 -5.89 5.82 -11.07
N VAL A 58 -6.11 4.62 -11.62
CA VAL A 58 -6.29 4.44 -13.06
C VAL A 58 -7.60 5.13 -13.50
N PRO A 59 -7.58 5.98 -14.56
CA PRO A 59 -8.79 6.57 -15.12
C PRO A 59 -9.77 5.49 -15.59
N ARG A 60 -11.07 5.76 -15.50
CA ARG A 60 -12.10 4.87 -16.04
C ARG A 60 -12.13 4.87 -17.56
#